data_AF-A0AAD8CGS3-F1
#
_entry.id   AF-A0AAD8CGS3-F1
#
_cell.length_a   1.000
_cell.length_b   1.000
_cell.length_c   1.000
_cell.angle_alpha   90.00
_cell.angle_beta   90.00
_cell.angle_gamma   90.00
#
_symmetry.space_group_name_H-M   'P 1'
#
loop_
_entity.id
_entity.type
_entity.pdbx_description
1 polymer ?
#
loop_
_entity_poly.entity_id
_entity_poly.type
_entity_poly.pdbx_seq_one_letter_code
_entity_poly.pdbx_strand_id
1 'polypeptide(L)'
;MSSAGKAAASAAGKPSDRTGFLGARIPSEVEVMTKHLKDLDKEMFRKILKAVVSALEGKDCRESMTAIAEHGNLSEEQLSYIIAGMYTLLKEALRLPASSLKQEVFKDDLRDIRIAEEFIADFASVIFGSRFAAVLDSAAAQQGTRRAGIADFRWRVDVAISTSSLARALQPSILMQMKLTDGNAHRFEVPVSKFQELRYNVALILKEMNDLEKKSVLKIQD
;
A
#
# COMPACT_ATOMS: atom_id res chain seq x y z
N MET A 1 -31.52 -24.15 34.59
CA MET A 1 -31.02 -23.64 33.29
C MET A 1 -30.39 -22.27 33.50
N SER A 2 -29.06 -22.20 33.55
CA SER A 2 -28.28 -21.05 33.05
C SER A 2 -26.81 -21.39 33.27
N SER A 3 -26.18 -21.92 32.22
CA SER A 3 -24.74 -22.16 32.13
C SER A 3 -24.11 -20.90 31.58
N ALA A 4 -23.44 -20.12 32.42
CA ALA A 4 -22.64 -18.98 31.99
C ALA A 4 -21.23 -19.49 31.63
N GLY A 5 -21.01 -19.64 30.31
CA GLY A 5 -19.73 -20.01 29.73
C GLY A 5 -18.66 -18.97 29.99
N LYS A 6 -17.55 -19.43 30.57
CA LYS A 6 -16.34 -18.69 30.89
C LYS A 6 -15.56 -18.46 29.59
N ALA A 7 -15.57 -17.24 29.05
CA ALA A 7 -14.74 -16.88 27.91
C ALA A 7 -13.28 -16.74 28.37
N ALA A 8 -12.42 -17.65 27.89
CA ALA A 8 -10.99 -17.64 28.14
C ALA A 8 -10.33 -16.53 27.32
N ALA A 9 -9.75 -15.54 28.01
CA ALA A 9 -8.81 -14.60 27.43
C ALA A 9 -7.49 -15.34 27.15
N SER A 10 -7.20 -15.59 25.88
CA SER A 10 -5.89 -16.09 25.44
C SER A 10 -4.90 -14.93 25.43
N ALA A 11 -3.80 -15.11 26.17
CA ALA A 11 -2.75 -14.14 26.41
C ALA A 11 -2.09 -13.65 25.11
N ALA A 12 -2.26 -12.37 24.80
CA ALA A 12 -1.44 -11.68 23.82
C ALA A 12 -0.07 -11.35 24.44
N GLY A 13 1.00 -11.82 23.79
CA GLY A 13 2.37 -11.46 24.13
C GLY A 13 2.59 -9.96 24.06
N LYS A 14 3.57 -9.47 24.83
CA LYS A 14 3.97 -8.05 24.91
C LYS A 14 4.01 -7.39 23.53
N PRO A 15 3.40 -6.20 23.34
CA PRO A 15 3.58 -5.46 22.12
C PRO A 15 5.02 -4.93 22.10
N SER A 16 5.78 -5.33 21.09
CA SER A 16 6.86 -4.50 20.59
C SER A 16 6.23 -3.17 20.16
N ASP A 17 6.62 -2.05 20.78
CA ASP A 17 6.15 -0.69 20.45
C ASP A 17 6.52 -0.25 19.02
N ARG A 18 7.21 -1.12 18.27
CA ARG A 18 7.53 -0.93 16.87
C ARG A 18 6.44 -1.58 16.01
N THR A 19 5.64 -0.76 15.34
CA THR A 19 4.83 -1.23 14.21
C THR A 19 5.76 -1.75 13.11
N GLY A 20 5.83 -3.07 12.95
CA GLY A 20 6.61 -3.72 11.89
C GLY A 20 6.03 -3.45 10.49
N PHE A 21 6.68 -3.99 9.46
CA PHE A 21 6.28 -3.72 8.07
C PHE A 21 4.84 -4.16 7.73
N LEU A 22 4.28 -5.12 8.47
CA LEU A 22 2.90 -5.58 8.36
C LEU A 22 1.86 -4.63 8.97
N GLY A 23 2.29 -3.52 9.57
CA GLY A 23 1.42 -2.52 10.18
C GLY A 23 1.07 -2.82 11.64
N ALA A 24 -0.03 -2.21 12.12
CA ALA A 24 -0.44 -2.27 13.52
C ALA A 24 -0.99 -3.64 13.97
N ARG A 25 -1.39 -4.50 13.02
CA ARG A 25 -1.84 -5.87 13.27
C ARG A 25 -1.29 -6.78 12.18
N ILE A 26 -0.82 -7.95 12.56
CA ILE A 26 -0.40 -8.99 11.63
C ILE A 26 -1.66 -9.53 10.91
N PRO A 27 -1.67 -9.60 9.56
CA PRO A 27 -2.78 -10.20 8.82
C PRO A 27 -3.01 -11.67 9.23
N SER A 28 -4.28 -12.07 9.35
CA SER A 28 -4.67 -13.42 9.77
C SER A 28 -4.08 -14.51 8.86
N GLU A 29 -3.91 -14.21 7.58
CA GLU A 29 -3.33 -15.07 6.55
C GLU A 29 -1.87 -15.38 6.86
N VAL A 30 -1.11 -14.39 7.32
CA VAL A 30 0.31 -14.54 7.71
C VAL A 30 0.40 -15.36 9.00
N GLU A 31 -0.52 -15.13 9.95
CA GLU A 31 -0.58 -15.88 11.20
C GLU A 31 -0.88 -17.36 10.96
N VAL A 32 -1.86 -17.69 10.11
CA VAL A 32 -2.21 -19.09 9.78
C VAL A 32 -1.07 -19.76 9.01
N MET A 33 -0.44 -19.06 8.05
CA MET A 33 0.72 -19.57 7.32
C MET A 33 1.84 -20.01 8.27
N THR A 34 2.19 -19.22 9.29
CA THR A 34 3.30 -19.57 10.20
C THR A 34 3.08 -20.88 10.95
N LYS A 35 1.82 -21.30 11.15
CA LYS A 35 1.48 -22.59 11.76
C LYS A 35 1.78 -23.76 10.83
N HIS A 36 1.59 -23.57 9.53
CA HIS A 36 1.80 -24.59 8.48
C HIS A 36 3.23 -24.62 7.92
N LEU A 37 4.04 -23.58 8.17
CA LEU A 37 5.44 -23.52 7.72
C LEU A 37 6.38 -24.48 8.45
N LYS A 38 6.03 -24.93 9.66
CA LYS A 38 6.90 -25.80 10.49
C LYS A 38 7.06 -27.22 9.93
N ASP A 39 6.06 -27.68 9.20
CA ASP A 39 6.00 -29.04 8.66
C ASP A 39 6.42 -29.08 7.17
N LEU A 40 6.96 -27.98 6.65
CA LEU A 40 7.23 -27.80 5.24
C LEU A 40 8.72 -27.96 4.91
N ASP A 41 9.03 -28.80 3.93
CA ASP A 41 10.39 -28.96 3.42
C ASP A 41 10.88 -27.69 2.69
N LYS A 42 12.18 -27.42 2.83
CA LYS A 42 12.83 -26.25 2.22
C LYS A 42 12.71 -26.20 0.70
N GLU A 43 12.75 -27.34 0.03
CA GLU A 43 12.59 -27.40 -1.43
C GLU A 43 11.17 -27.03 -1.86
N MET A 44 10.16 -27.51 -1.12
CA MET A 44 8.76 -27.20 -1.40
C MET A 44 8.47 -25.73 -1.13
N PHE A 45 8.97 -25.20 -0.02
CA PHE A 45 8.91 -23.78 0.31
C PHE A 45 9.44 -22.91 -0.83
N ARG A 46 10.62 -23.23 -1.38
CA ARG A 46 11.23 -22.46 -2.47
C ARG A 46 10.44 -22.54 -3.77
N LYS A 47 9.84 -23.69 -4.07
CA LYS A 47 8.94 -23.85 -5.23
C LYS A 47 7.70 -22.98 -5.08
N ILE A 48 7.06 -23.00 -3.91
CA ILE A 48 5.89 -22.15 -3.60
C ILE A 48 6.27 -20.68 -3.68
N LEU A 49 7.35 -20.27 -3.01
CA LEU A 49 7.82 -18.88 -3.01
C LEU A 49 8.08 -18.38 -4.45
N LYS A 50 8.70 -19.20 -5.29
CA LYS A 50 8.93 -18.86 -6.70
C LYS A 50 7.62 -18.68 -7.47
N ALA A 51 6.61 -19.53 -7.23
CA ALA A 51 5.29 -19.40 -7.84
C ALA A 51 4.58 -18.13 -7.38
N VAL A 52 4.62 -17.80 -6.08
CA VAL A 52 4.03 -16.56 -5.54
C VAL A 52 4.69 -15.31 -6.11
N VAL A 53 6.03 -15.29 -6.24
CA VAL A 53 6.74 -14.17 -6.87
C VAL A 53 6.34 -14.01 -8.32
N SER A 54 6.23 -15.11 -9.08
CA SER A 54 5.75 -15.07 -10.47
C SER A 54 4.30 -14.56 -10.56
N ALA A 55 3.45 -14.88 -9.58
CA ALA A 55 2.08 -14.39 -9.53
C ALA A 55 2.02 -12.88 -9.21
N LEU A 56 2.93 -12.38 -8.35
CA LEU A 56 3.10 -10.95 -8.09
C LEU A 56 3.62 -10.19 -9.31
N GLU A 57 4.40 -10.84 -10.18
CA GLU A 57 4.82 -10.31 -11.49
C GLU A 57 3.69 -10.29 -12.54
N GLY A 58 2.52 -10.85 -12.24
CA GLY A 58 1.41 -10.98 -13.18
C GLY A 58 1.59 -12.08 -14.23
N LYS A 59 2.53 -13.02 -14.03
CA LYS A 59 2.71 -14.19 -14.91
C LYS A 59 1.71 -15.28 -14.56
N ASP A 60 1.32 -16.09 -15.55
CA ASP A 60 0.44 -17.23 -15.29
C ASP A 60 1.18 -18.27 -14.44
N CYS A 61 0.61 -18.57 -13.28
CA CYS A 61 1.19 -19.47 -12.28
C CYS A 61 0.37 -20.74 -12.10
N ARG A 62 -0.70 -20.93 -12.91
CA ARG A 62 -1.60 -22.09 -12.80
C ARG A 62 -0.85 -23.41 -12.89
N GLU A 63 -0.04 -23.61 -13.92
CA GLU A 63 0.72 -24.86 -14.12
C GLU A 63 1.71 -25.14 -12.98
N SER A 64 2.37 -24.10 -12.48
CA SER A 64 3.28 -24.23 -11.34
C SER A 64 2.54 -24.57 -10.05
N MET A 65 1.34 -24.01 -9.85
CA MET A 65 0.48 -24.34 -8.70
C MET A 65 -0.07 -25.76 -8.79
N THR A 66 -0.48 -26.21 -9.98
CA THR A 66 -0.95 -27.59 -10.20
C THR A 66 0.17 -28.59 -9.96
N ALA A 67 1.38 -28.34 -10.46
CA ALA A 67 2.54 -29.21 -10.24
C ALA A 67 2.95 -29.29 -8.76
N ILE A 68 2.78 -28.20 -7.99
CA ILE A 68 3.04 -28.19 -6.55
C ILE A 68 1.96 -28.97 -5.78
N ALA A 69 0.70 -28.88 -6.21
CA ALA A 69 -0.39 -29.64 -5.61
C ALA A 69 -0.28 -31.15 -5.88
N GLU A 70 0.17 -31.55 -7.07
CA GLU A 70 0.32 -32.96 -7.46
C GLU A 70 1.56 -33.64 -6.86
N HIS A 71 2.64 -32.88 -6.65
CA HIS A 71 3.89 -33.41 -6.10
C HIS A 71 4.14 -33.05 -4.63
N GLY A 72 3.21 -32.29 -4.02
CA GLY A 72 3.29 -31.86 -2.65
C GLY A 72 2.68 -32.87 -1.70
N ASN A 73 3.34 -33.12 -0.57
CA ASN A 73 2.80 -33.94 0.52
C ASN A 73 1.82 -33.14 1.41
N LEU A 74 1.14 -32.13 0.84
CA LEU A 74 0.35 -31.13 1.56
C LEU A 74 -1.12 -31.20 1.13
N SER A 75 -2.03 -30.95 2.06
CA SER A 75 -3.44 -30.76 1.72
C SER A 75 -3.63 -29.48 0.90
N GLU A 76 -4.61 -29.48 -0.02
CA GLU A 76 -4.99 -28.31 -0.82
C GLU A 76 -5.31 -27.08 0.06
N GLU A 77 -5.94 -27.30 1.21
CA GLU A 77 -6.23 -26.23 2.19
C GLU A 77 -4.95 -25.63 2.77
N GLN A 78 -3.99 -26.48 3.18
CA GLN A 78 -2.71 -26.04 3.73
C GLN A 78 -1.91 -25.25 2.68
N LEU A 79 -1.88 -25.73 1.44
CA LEU A 79 -1.23 -25.04 0.33
C LEU A 79 -1.87 -23.66 0.09
N SER A 80 -3.20 -23.58 0.12
CA SER A 80 -3.94 -22.33 -0.02
C SER A 80 -3.58 -21.31 1.07
N TYR A 81 -3.56 -21.74 2.33
CA TYR A 81 -3.16 -20.86 3.45
C TYR A 81 -1.70 -20.38 3.33
N ILE A 82 -0.79 -21.26 2.91
CA ILE A 82 0.62 -20.91 2.74
C ILE A 82 0.77 -19.89 1.61
N ILE A 83 0.13 -20.12 0.46
CA ILE A 83 0.16 -19.20 -0.68
C ILE A 83 -0.43 -17.84 -0.29
N ALA A 84 -1.59 -17.82 0.36
CA ALA A 84 -2.24 -16.59 0.79
C ALA A 84 -1.39 -15.79 1.77
N GLY A 85 -0.76 -16.45 2.75
CA GLY A 85 0.14 -15.81 3.71
C GLY A 85 1.41 -15.26 3.05
N MET A 86 2.06 -16.05 2.17
CA MET A 86 3.26 -15.61 1.45
C MET A 86 2.96 -14.43 0.52
N TYR A 87 1.85 -14.51 -0.22
CA TYR A 87 1.42 -13.46 -1.12
C TYR A 87 1.14 -12.17 -0.35
N THR A 88 0.42 -12.25 0.78
CA THR A 88 0.10 -11.09 1.62
C THR A 88 1.37 -10.47 2.22
N LEU A 89 2.28 -11.30 2.74
CA LEU A 89 3.55 -10.86 3.31
C LEU A 89 4.40 -10.11 2.28
N LEU A 90 4.58 -10.69 1.09
CA LEU A 90 5.34 -10.07 0.01
C LEU A 90 4.64 -8.81 -0.51
N LYS A 91 3.31 -8.81 -0.61
CA LYS A 91 2.53 -7.64 -1.04
C LYS A 91 2.63 -6.48 -0.05
N GLU A 92 2.59 -6.74 1.24
CA GLU A 92 2.79 -5.69 2.26
C GLU A 92 4.24 -5.18 2.27
N ALA A 93 5.22 -6.05 2.02
CA ALA A 93 6.60 -5.61 1.81
C ALA A 93 6.76 -4.73 0.56
N LEU A 94 6.05 -5.06 -0.54
CA LEU A 94 6.02 -4.26 -1.78
C LEU A 94 5.33 -2.89 -1.61
N ARG A 95 4.45 -2.75 -0.62
CA ARG A 95 3.76 -1.48 -0.35
C ARG A 95 4.71 -0.41 0.19
N LEU A 96 5.83 -0.82 0.77
CA LEU A 96 6.83 0.09 1.31
C LEU A 96 7.87 0.42 0.25
N PRO A 97 8.31 1.68 0.15
CA PRO A 97 9.40 2.03 -0.75
C PRO A 97 10.69 1.31 -0.31
N ALA A 98 11.51 0.88 -1.28
CA ALA A 98 12.72 0.09 -1.06
C ALA A 98 13.74 0.76 -0.10
N SER A 99 13.68 2.09 0.05
CA SER A 99 14.50 2.87 0.98
C SER A 99 14.04 2.81 2.44
N SER A 100 12.78 2.45 2.70
CA SER A 100 12.19 2.43 4.04
C SER A 100 12.40 1.08 4.75
N LEU A 101 12.35 -0.02 4.00
CA LEU A 101 12.50 -1.36 4.56
C LEU A 101 13.98 -1.76 4.60
N LYS A 102 14.59 -1.74 5.79
CA LYS A 102 15.96 -2.25 5.97
C LYS A 102 15.96 -3.77 6.12
N GLN A 103 16.98 -4.43 5.54
CA GLN A 103 17.08 -5.89 5.58
C GLN A 103 17.11 -6.46 6.99
N GLU A 104 17.84 -5.84 7.92
CA GLU A 104 17.90 -6.32 9.31
C GLU A 104 16.56 -6.15 10.04
N VAL A 105 15.89 -5.01 9.83
CA VAL A 105 14.57 -4.73 10.39
C VAL A 105 13.53 -5.74 9.91
N PHE A 106 13.58 -6.08 8.62
CA PHE A 106 12.71 -7.07 8.02
C PHE A 106 12.95 -8.48 8.58
N LYS A 107 14.21 -8.90 8.76
CA LYS A 107 14.54 -10.19 9.38
C LYS A 107 14.05 -10.25 10.82
N ASP A 108 14.25 -9.18 11.59
CA ASP A 108 13.76 -9.10 12.98
C ASP A 108 12.23 -9.23 13.05
N ASP A 109 11.50 -8.53 12.17
CA ASP A 109 10.03 -8.63 12.09
C ASP A 109 9.58 -10.07 11.76
N LEU A 110 10.27 -10.79 10.86
CA LEU A 110 9.96 -12.18 10.55
C LEU A 110 10.26 -13.14 11.72
N ARG A 111 11.30 -12.87 12.52
CA ARG A 111 11.60 -13.64 13.74
C ARG A 111 10.53 -13.43 14.80
N ASP A 112 10.03 -12.21 14.95
CA ASP A 112 8.95 -11.89 15.89
C ASP A 112 7.65 -12.65 15.55
N ILE A 113 7.41 -12.91 14.26
CA ILE A 113 6.27 -13.68 13.75
C ILE A 113 6.52 -15.20 13.81
N ARG A 114 7.65 -15.64 14.41
CA ARG A 114 8.04 -17.05 14.62
C ARG A 114 8.29 -17.85 13.33
N ILE A 115 8.77 -17.20 12.28
CA ILE A 115 9.26 -17.89 11.07
C ILE A 115 10.67 -18.42 11.34
N ALA A 116 10.97 -19.64 10.89
CA ALA A 116 12.30 -20.24 11.07
C ALA A 116 13.36 -19.50 10.24
N GLU A 117 14.57 -19.32 10.79
CA GLU A 117 15.67 -18.53 10.18
C GLU A 117 16.05 -19.04 8.77
N GLU A 118 15.85 -20.33 8.52
CA GLU A 118 16.09 -20.96 7.22
C GLU A 118 15.20 -20.42 6.09
N PHE A 119 13.97 -20.00 6.41
CA PHE A 119 13.03 -19.38 5.47
C PHE A 119 13.20 -17.87 5.40
N ILE A 120 13.63 -17.24 6.50
CA ILE A 120 13.89 -15.80 6.57
C ILE A 120 14.94 -15.37 5.53
N ALA A 121 16.01 -16.15 5.37
CA ALA A 121 17.04 -15.88 4.37
C ALA A 121 16.49 -15.92 2.93
N ASP A 122 15.63 -16.90 2.63
CA ASP A 122 15.00 -17.04 1.32
C ASP A 122 14.02 -15.87 1.05
N PHE A 123 13.20 -15.45 2.02
CA PHE A 123 12.35 -14.25 1.90
C PHE A 123 13.16 -12.97 1.70
N ALA A 124 14.22 -12.78 2.49
CA ALA A 124 15.08 -11.61 2.37
C ALA A 124 15.78 -11.58 0.99
N SER A 125 16.21 -12.73 0.47
CA SER A 125 16.83 -12.79 -0.87
C SER A 125 15.86 -12.39 -1.98
N VAL A 126 14.58 -12.72 -1.82
CA VAL A 126 13.53 -12.34 -2.79
C VAL A 126 13.29 -10.84 -2.72
N ILE A 127 13.03 -10.29 -1.53
CA ILE A 127 12.66 -8.88 -1.35
C ILE A 127 13.82 -7.91 -1.65
N PHE A 128 15.05 -8.26 -1.26
CA PHE A 128 16.22 -7.41 -1.50
C PHE A 128 16.97 -7.78 -2.78
N GLY A 129 16.44 -8.72 -3.57
CA GLY A 129 17.03 -9.14 -4.84
C GLY A 129 16.64 -8.24 -6.02
N SER A 130 17.39 -8.36 -7.12
CA SER A 130 17.15 -7.62 -8.38
C SER A 130 15.75 -7.87 -8.96
N ARG A 131 15.18 -9.05 -8.70
CA ARG A 131 13.84 -9.44 -9.17
C ARG A 131 12.74 -8.60 -8.51
N PHE A 132 12.87 -8.27 -7.21
CA PHE A 132 11.89 -7.47 -6.48
C PHE A 132 11.92 -6.00 -6.87
N ALA A 133 13.10 -5.44 -7.19
CA ALA A 133 13.19 -4.10 -7.77
C ALA A 133 12.41 -4.01 -9.09
N ALA A 134 12.55 -5.01 -9.97
CA ALA A 134 11.79 -5.06 -11.22
C ALA A 134 10.27 -5.23 -11.00
N VAL A 135 9.86 -6.02 -10.00
CA VAL A 135 8.44 -6.14 -9.61
C VAL A 135 7.92 -4.82 -9.07
N LEU A 136 8.68 -4.11 -8.23
CA LEU A 136 8.29 -2.82 -7.67
C LEU A 136 8.17 -1.75 -8.75
N ASP A 137 9.08 -1.71 -9.74
CA ASP A 137 9.01 -0.78 -10.86
C ASP A 137 7.79 -1.07 -11.75
N SER A 138 7.53 -2.34 -12.05
CA SER A 138 6.34 -2.77 -12.79
C SER A 138 5.06 -2.49 -11.99
N ALA A 139 5.06 -2.78 -10.69
CA ALA A 139 3.96 -2.52 -9.79
C ALA A 139 3.78 -1.03 -9.57
N ALA A 140 4.80 -0.17 -9.57
CA ALA A 140 4.65 1.28 -9.52
C ALA A 140 4.05 1.81 -10.83
N ALA A 141 4.44 1.22 -11.98
CA ALA A 141 3.82 1.52 -13.27
C ALA A 141 2.34 1.10 -13.33
N GLN A 142 1.94 0.03 -12.62
CA GLN A 142 0.57 -0.51 -12.59
C GLN A 142 -0.30 0.03 -11.42
N GLN A 143 0.29 0.23 -10.24
CA GLN A 143 -0.27 0.86 -9.01
C GLN A 143 -0.22 2.39 -9.07
N GLY A 144 0.19 2.95 -10.19
CA GLY A 144 -0.49 4.11 -10.76
C GLY A 144 -1.97 3.80 -10.99
N THR A 145 -2.71 3.41 -9.94
CA THR A 145 -4.13 3.69 -9.78
C THR A 145 -4.21 5.20 -9.81
N ARG A 146 -4.22 5.72 -11.04
CA ARG A 146 -4.25 7.13 -11.38
C ARG A 146 -5.52 7.67 -10.74
N ARG A 147 -5.40 8.16 -9.50
CA ARG A 147 -6.31 9.20 -9.06
C ARG A 147 -6.24 10.26 -10.13
N ALA A 148 -7.38 10.62 -10.71
CA ALA A 148 -7.43 11.60 -11.79
C ALA A 148 -6.68 12.86 -11.33
N GLY A 149 -5.47 13.03 -11.86
CA GLY A 149 -4.60 14.15 -11.53
C GLY A 149 -5.04 15.36 -12.34
N ILE A 150 -4.66 16.55 -11.89
CA ILE A 150 -4.86 17.76 -12.69
C ILE A 150 -3.76 17.78 -13.76
N ALA A 151 -4.16 17.63 -15.02
CA ALA A 151 -3.27 17.65 -16.18
C ALA A 151 -3.07 19.07 -16.75
N ASP A 152 -4.10 19.92 -16.69
CA ASP A 152 -4.05 21.33 -17.07
C ASP A 152 -4.96 22.15 -16.15
N PHE A 153 -4.56 23.37 -15.81
CA PHE A 153 -5.34 24.29 -15.00
C PHE A 153 -5.21 25.72 -15.54
N ARG A 154 -6.33 26.29 -15.98
CA ARG A 154 -6.41 27.66 -16.51
C ARG A 154 -7.45 28.45 -15.75
N TRP A 155 -7.18 29.72 -15.51
CA TRP A 155 -8.10 30.62 -14.83
C TRP A 155 -8.07 32.00 -15.48
N ARG A 156 -9.19 32.73 -15.34
CA ARG A 156 -9.29 34.14 -15.71
C ARG A 156 -10.19 34.88 -14.72
N VAL A 157 -9.98 36.18 -14.58
CA VAL A 157 -10.84 37.04 -13.77
C VAL A 157 -11.76 37.80 -14.70
N ASP A 158 -13.06 37.58 -14.52
CA ASP A 158 -14.11 38.30 -15.23
C ASP A 158 -14.65 39.39 -14.28
N VAL A 159 -14.89 40.59 -14.81
CA VAL A 159 -15.50 41.70 -14.07
C VAL A 159 -16.82 42.05 -14.74
N ALA A 160 -17.93 41.72 -14.09
CA ALA A 160 -19.25 42.10 -14.58
C ALA A 160 -19.49 43.60 -14.34
N ILE A 161 -19.80 44.35 -15.39
CA ILE A 161 -20.14 45.77 -15.33
C ILE A 161 -21.66 45.89 -15.36
N SER A 162 -22.29 46.10 -14.20
CA SER A 162 -23.72 46.40 -14.13
C SER A 162 -23.97 47.90 -14.34
N THR A 163 -24.79 48.24 -15.34
CA THR A 163 -25.15 49.63 -15.68
C THR A 163 -26.48 50.08 -15.06
N SER A 164 -27.17 49.23 -14.29
CA SER A 164 -28.43 49.60 -13.64
C SER A 164 -28.20 50.48 -12.40
N SER A 165 -29.02 51.51 -12.27
CA SER A 165 -28.84 52.66 -11.37
C SER A 165 -28.83 52.35 -9.86
N LEU A 166 -29.07 51.10 -9.46
CA LEU A 166 -29.32 50.75 -8.05
C LEU A 166 -28.12 50.13 -7.34
N ALA A 167 -27.09 49.66 -8.06
CA ALA A 167 -25.79 49.33 -7.50
C ALA A 167 -24.77 49.14 -8.64
N ARG A 168 -23.90 50.14 -8.88
CA ARG A 168 -22.68 49.93 -9.68
C ARG A 168 -21.70 49.06 -8.89
N ALA A 169 -21.98 47.77 -8.78
CA ALA A 169 -21.07 46.81 -8.20
C ALA A 169 -20.26 46.19 -9.33
N LEU A 170 -18.97 46.53 -9.42
CA LEU A 170 -17.99 45.71 -10.12
C LEU A 170 -17.83 44.43 -9.28
N GLN A 171 -18.57 43.38 -9.63
CA GLN A 171 -18.43 42.10 -8.96
C GLN A 171 -17.41 41.26 -9.73
N PRO A 172 -16.17 41.11 -9.22
CA PRO A 172 -15.21 40.22 -9.82
C PRO A 172 -15.61 38.76 -9.55
N SER A 173 -15.52 37.93 -10.58
CA SER A 173 -15.61 36.48 -10.45
C SER A 173 -14.45 35.81 -11.19
N ILE A 174 -14.07 34.62 -10.72
CA ILE A 174 -12.93 33.88 -11.25
C ILE A 174 -13.47 32.67 -11.99
N LEU A 175 -13.24 32.61 -13.30
CA LEU A 175 -13.60 31.44 -14.07
C LEU A 175 -12.43 30.48 -14.12
N MET A 176 -12.64 29.27 -13.61
CA MET A 176 -11.62 28.23 -13.56
C MET A 176 -11.95 27.10 -14.53
N GLN A 177 -10.92 26.55 -15.15
CA GLN A 177 -10.98 25.39 -16.01
C GLN A 177 -9.86 24.41 -15.64
N MET A 178 -10.22 23.17 -15.33
CA MET A 178 -9.28 22.08 -15.08
C MET A 178 -9.50 20.93 -16.06
N LYS A 179 -8.42 20.33 -16.54
CA LYS A 179 -8.42 19.08 -17.30
C LYS A 179 -7.80 18.00 -16.43
N LEU A 180 -8.49 16.89 -16.28
CA LEU A 180 -8.07 15.75 -15.51
C LEU A 180 -7.30 14.76 -16.41
N THR A 181 -6.50 13.89 -15.81
CA THR A 181 -5.74 12.85 -16.53
C THR A 181 -6.60 11.75 -17.14
N ASP A 182 -7.86 11.65 -16.72
CA ASP A 182 -8.88 10.75 -17.30
C ASP A 182 -9.53 11.34 -18.58
N GLY A 183 -9.14 12.56 -18.97
CA GLY A 183 -9.67 13.26 -20.14
C GLY A 183 -10.85 14.19 -19.82
N ASN A 184 -11.41 14.12 -18.61
CA ASN A 184 -12.53 14.98 -18.20
C ASN A 184 -12.07 16.43 -18.04
N ALA A 185 -12.92 17.38 -18.42
CA ALA A 185 -12.68 18.80 -18.24
C ALA A 185 -13.82 19.44 -17.44
N HIS A 186 -13.47 20.15 -16.38
CA HIS A 186 -14.41 20.90 -15.55
C HIS A 186 -14.18 22.39 -15.72
N ARG A 187 -15.28 23.13 -15.90
CA ARG A 187 -15.27 24.59 -15.93
C ARG A 187 -16.31 25.10 -14.96
N PHE A 188 -15.92 25.98 -14.06
CA PHE A 188 -16.81 26.53 -13.04
C PHE A 188 -16.38 27.93 -12.61
N GLU A 189 -17.34 28.71 -12.14
CA GLU A 189 -17.14 30.06 -11.65
C GLU A 189 -16.95 30.04 -10.13
N VAL A 190 -15.97 30.80 -9.65
CA VAL A 190 -15.57 30.87 -8.25
C VAL A 190 -15.69 32.32 -7.77
N PRO A 191 -16.57 32.60 -6.79
CA PRO A 191 -16.59 33.89 -6.10
C PRO A 191 -15.27 34.14 -5.35
N VAL A 192 -14.90 35.41 -5.19
CA VAL A 192 -13.65 35.80 -4.50
C VAL A 192 -13.54 35.21 -3.10
N SER A 193 -14.64 35.14 -2.34
CA SER A 193 -14.65 34.52 -1.00
C SER A 193 -14.22 33.06 -1.03
N LYS A 194 -14.78 32.27 -1.96
CA LYS A 194 -14.44 30.86 -2.14
C LYS A 194 -13.02 30.65 -2.68
N PHE A 195 -12.53 31.59 -3.48
CA PHE A 195 -11.14 31.57 -3.91
C PHE A 195 -10.16 31.76 -2.74
N GLN A 196 -10.46 32.67 -1.81
CA GLN A 196 -9.60 32.86 -0.62
C GLN A 196 -9.63 31.63 0.30
N GLU A 197 -10.80 31.01 0.47
CA GLU A 197 -10.94 29.74 1.20
C GLU A 197 -10.09 28.62 0.56
N LEU A 198 -10.18 28.47 -0.77
CA LEU A 198 -9.36 27.51 -1.52
C LEU A 198 -7.87 27.79 -1.33
N ARG A 199 -7.44 29.05 -1.46
CA ARG A 199 -6.04 29.47 -1.27
C ARG A 199 -5.54 29.10 0.13
N TYR A 200 -6.33 29.36 1.16
CA TYR A 200 -5.98 29.02 2.54
C TYR A 200 -5.85 27.50 2.73
N ASN A 201 -6.82 26.73 2.25
CA ASN A 201 -6.82 25.27 2.39
C ASN A 201 -5.63 24.64 1.65
N VAL A 202 -5.31 25.11 0.45
CA VAL A 202 -4.13 24.65 -0.31
C VAL A 202 -2.84 24.96 0.46
N ALA A 203 -2.71 26.17 1.01
CA ALA A 203 -1.54 26.53 1.81
C ALA A 203 -1.40 25.68 3.08
N LEU A 204 -2.52 25.34 3.73
CA LEU A 204 -2.54 24.46 4.90
C LEU A 204 -2.06 23.05 4.54
N ILE A 205 -2.59 22.47 3.47
CA ILE A 205 -2.17 21.14 2.99
C ILE A 205 -0.68 21.14 2.63
N LEU A 206 -0.19 22.15 1.91
CA LEU A 206 1.24 22.26 1.57
C LEU A 206 2.12 22.37 2.82
N LYS A 207 1.67 23.09 3.85
CA LYS A 207 2.38 23.16 5.13
C LYS A 207 2.42 21.79 5.81
N GLU A 208 1.30 21.08 5.87
CA GLU A 208 1.22 19.75 6.47
C GLU A 208 2.10 18.74 5.72
N MET A 209 2.10 18.77 4.38
CA MET A 209 2.99 17.95 3.55
C MET A 209 4.45 18.22 3.85
N ASN A 210 4.85 19.49 3.91
CA ASN A 210 6.22 19.88 4.25
C ASN A 210 6.60 19.50 5.70
N ASP A 211 5.67 19.58 6.64
CA ASP A 211 5.88 19.14 8.02
C ASP A 211 6.03 17.61 8.11
N LEU A 212 5.31 16.85 7.27
CA LEU A 212 5.47 15.40 7.14
C LEU A 212 6.82 15.01 6.54
N GLU A 213 7.27 15.71 5.48
CA GLU A 213 8.58 15.50 4.87
C GLU A 213 9.72 15.76 5.88
N LYS A 214 9.61 16.84 6.67
CA LYS A 214 10.61 17.20 7.68
C LYS A 214 10.67 16.23 8.86
N LYS A 215 9.57 15.53 9.18
CA LYS A 215 9.49 14.56 10.29
C LYS A 215 10.28 13.27 10.05
N SER A 216 10.99 13.12 8.92
CA SER A 216 12.04 12.11 8.72
C SER A 216 11.67 10.66 9.09
N VAL A 217 10.46 10.23 8.72
CA VAL A 217 10.17 8.79 8.52
C VAL A 217 10.32 8.42 7.02
N LEU A 218 10.45 9.43 6.14
CA LEU A 218 10.50 9.29 4.68
C LEU A 218 11.72 10.02 4.06
N LYS A 219 12.90 10.00 4.70
CA LYS A 219 14.12 10.47 4.03
C LYS A 219 14.56 9.45 2.99
N ILE A 220 14.16 9.67 1.74
CA ILE A 220 14.79 9.07 0.56
C ILE A 220 16.16 9.76 0.45
N GLN A 221 17.23 9.00 0.59
CA GLN A 221 18.57 9.48 0.20
C GLN A 221 18.63 9.41 -1.33
N ASP A 222 18.99 10.54 -1.95
CA ASP A 222 19.34 10.63 -3.37
C ASP A 222 20.48 9.67 -3.75
#